data_AF-A0A938FX63-F1
#
_entry.id   AF-A0A938FX63-F1
#
_cell.length_a   1.000
_cell.length_b   1.000
_cell.length_c   1.000
_cell.angle_alpha   90.00
_cell.angle_beta   90.00
_cell.angle_gamma   90.00
#
_symmetry.space_group_name_H-M   'P 1'
#
loop_
_entity.id
_entity.type
_entity.pdbx_description
1 polymer ?
#
loop_
_entity_poly.entity_id
_entity_poly.type
_entity_poly.pdbx_seq_one_letter_code
_entity_poly.pdbx_strand_id
1 'polypeptide(L)'
;ALEELVAAIFAAIPGFEVIKRNVTTETEEIDVAVWNNGTDSKWSRESELILIECKNWHSQKVGKNEFVIFRQKLLNRAGRARLGFLVCTGTFAETAELEKLRMSQDMTLVVLIDGAGLQKLVESRDRGAVLREMVTGAAMT
;
A
#
# COMPACT_ATOMS: atom_id res chain seq x y z
N ALA A 1 -10.68 4.98 -11.69
CA ALA A 1 -9.47 5.02 -12.55
C ALA A 1 -8.21 4.54 -11.82
N LEU A 2 -7.59 5.31 -10.90
CA LEU A 2 -6.34 4.88 -10.22
C LEU A 2 -6.56 3.62 -9.36
N GLU A 3 -7.62 3.59 -8.57
CA GLU A 3 -7.98 2.45 -7.71
C GLU A 3 -8.24 1.17 -8.53
N GLU A 4 -8.83 1.32 -9.72
CA GLU A 4 -9.09 0.21 -10.63
C GLU A 4 -7.80 -0.39 -11.17
N LEU A 5 -6.87 0.47 -11.59
CA LEU A 5 -5.52 0.08 -12.01
C LEU A 5 -4.78 -0.63 -10.88
N VAL A 6 -4.78 -0.05 -9.69
CA VAL A 6 -4.10 -0.61 -8.51
C VAL A 6 -4.69 -1.96 -8.15
N ALA A 7 -6.02 -2.08 -8.07
CA ALA A 7 -6.68 -3.35 -7.83
C ALA A 7 -6.33 -4.40 -8.92
N ALA A 8 -6.22 -4.00 -10.20
CA ALA A 8 -5.83 -4.92 -11.26
C ALA A 8 -4.36 -5.38 -11.13
N ILE A 9 -3.44 -4.48 -10.74
CA ILE A 9 -2.04 -4.80 -10.46
C ILE A 9 -1.94 -5.83 -9.34
N PHE A 10 -2.65 -5.62 -8.23
CA PHE A 10 -2.59 -6.50 -7.07
C PHE A 10 -3.31 -7.82 -7.31
N ALA A 11 -4.44 -7.83 -8.03
CA ALA A 11 -5.14 -9.08 -8.42
C ALA A 11 -4.30 -9.97 -9.35
N ALA A 12 -3.35 -9.40 -10.08
CA ALA A 12 -2.44 -10.16 -10.95
C ALA A 12 -1.31 -10.86 -10.18
N ILE A 13 -1.19 -10.67 -8.86
CA ILE A 13 -0.16 -11.28 -8.03
C ILE A 13 -0.69 -12.62 -7.49
N PRO A 14 0.02 -13.74 -7.71
CA PRO A 14 -0.40 -15.04 -7.20
C PRO A 14 -0.62 -15.04 -5.69
N GLY A 15 -1.79 -15.51 -5.26
CA GLY A 15 -2.18 -15.55 -3.85
C GLY A 15 -2.77 -14.25 -3.31
N PHE A 16 -2.87 -13.18 -4.09
CA PHE A 16 -3.63 -12.00 -3.69
C PHE A 16 -5.07 -12.09 -4.20
N GLU A 17 -6.02 -11.86 -3.31
CA GLU A 17 -7.44 -11.81 -3.63
C GLU A 17 -7.98 -10.42 -3.28
N VAL A 18 -8.35 -9.64 -4.29
CA VAL A 18 -8.95 -8.32 -4.07
C VAL A 18 -10.37 -8.50 -3.55
N ILE A 19 -10.59 -8.12 -2.28
CA ILE A 19 -11.85 -8.31 -1.56
C ILE A 19 -12.93 -7.38 -2.09
N LYS A 20 -12.56 -6.10 -2.25
CA LYS A 20 -13.45 -5.04 -2.72
C LYS A 20 -12.66 -3.80 -3.12
N ARG A 21 -13.27 -2.99 -3.98
CA ARG A 21 -12.98 -1.56 -4.16
C ARG A 21 -13.99 -0.76 -3.33
N ASN A 22 -13.59 0.34 -2.70
CA ASN A 22 -14.42 1.16 -1.82
C ASN A 22 -15.01 0.36 -0.65
N VAL A 23 -14.13 -0.20 0.19
CA VAL A 23 -14.56 -0.80 1.46
C VAL A 23 -14.97 0.35 2.39
N THR A 24 -16.25 0.66 2.39
CA THR A 24 -16.86 1.56 3.37
C THR A 24 -17.27 0.74 4.60
N THR A 25 -16.62 0.99 5.73
CA THR A 25 -17.17 0.65 7.04
C THR A 25 -18.07 1.79 7.51
N GLU A 26 -18.74 1.65 8.65
CA GLU A 26 -19.55 2.75 9.22
C GLU A 26 -18.75 4.02 9.50
N THR A 27 -17.42 3.92 9.63
CA THR A 27 -16.56 5.01 10.08
C THR A 27 -15.45 5.38 9.11
N GLU A 28 -15.13 4.53 8.13
CA GLU A 28 -13.95 4.68 7.28
C GLU A 28 -14.16 4.15 5.86
N GLU A 29 -13.49 4.76 4.89
CA GLU A 29 -13.38 4.27 3.53
C GLU A 29 -11.95 3.80 3.25
N ILE A 30 -11.81 2.65 2.57
CA ILE A 30 -10.54 2.15 2.02
C ILE A 30 -10.71 1.89 0.53
N ASP A 31 -9.79 2.42 -0.26
CA ASP A 31 -9.87 2.36 -1.72
C ASP A 31 -9.78 0.92 -2.24
N VAL A 32 -8.78 0.16 -1.76
CA VAL A 32 -8.64 -1.27 -2.09
C VAL A 32 -8.20 -2.08 -0.87
N ALA A 33 -8.86 -3.23 -0.67
CA ALA A 33 -8.47 -4.21 0.34
C ALA A 33 -8.19 -5.56 -0.33
N VAL A 34 -7.14 -6.24 0.14
CA VAL A 34 -6.64 -7.49 -0.45
C VAL A 34 -6.46 -8.53 0.66
N TRP A 35 -7.04 -9.72 0.46
CA TRP A 35 -6.66 -10.91 1.21
C TRP A 35 -5.31 -11.41 0.70
N ASN A 36 -4.38 -11.53 1.62
CA ASN A 36 -3.08 -12.11 1.38
C ASN A 36 -3.11 -13.62 1.64
N ASN A 37 -3.39 -14.38 0.58
CA ASN A 37 -3.27 -15.84 0.53
C ASN A 37 -1.93 -16.27 -0.10
N GLY A 38 -0.93 -15.38 -0.12
CA GLY A 38 0.37 -15.63 -0.70
C GLY A 38 1.13 -16.71 0.07
N THR A 39 1.50 -17.79 -0.61
CA THR A 39 2.20 -18.93 0.02
C THR A 39 3.73 -18.83 -0.06
N ASP A 40 4.26 -17.84 -0.79
CA ASP A 40 5.72 -17.64 -0.81
C ASP A 40 6.20 -17.11 0.55
N SER A 41 7.48 -17.36 0.84
CA SER A 41 8.06 -17.14 2.18
C SER A 41 8.05 -15.68 2.63
N LYS A 42 7.82 -14.72 1.72
CA LYS A 42 7.70 -13.31 2.04
C LYS A 42 6.24 -12.97 2.34
N TRP A 43 5.31 -13.28 1.43
CA TRP A 43 3.89 -12.93 1.63
C TRP A 43 3.24 -13.71 2.78
N SER A 44 3.59 -14.98 2.97
CA SER A 44 3.06 -15.82 4.06
C SER A 44 3.38 -15.33 5.48
N ARG A 45 4.34 -14.39 5.63
CA ARG A 45 4.70 -13.79 6.92
C ARG A 45 4.01 -12.45 7.16
N GLU A 46 3.41 -11.88 6.13
CA GLU A 46 2.65 -10.63 6.24
C GLU A 46 1.27 -10.89 6.80
N SER A 47 0.62 -9.82 7.25
CA SER A 47 -0.75 -9.90 7.77
C SER A 47 -1.74 -10.40 6.71
N GLU A 48 -2.84 -11.03 7.17
CA GLU A 48 -3.88 -11.57 6.28
C GLU A 48 -4.52 -10.50 5.40
N LEU A 49 -4.60 -9.26 5.89
CA LEU A 49 -5.20 -8.14 5.18
C LEU A 49 -4.11 -7.15 4.77
N ILE A 50 -4.13 -6.75 3.50
CA ILE A 50 -3.35 -5.65 2.95
C ILE A 50 -4.33 -4.54 2.57
N LEU A 51 -4.08 -3.32 3.05
CA LEU A 51 -4.84 -2.14 2.67
C LEU A 51 -4.08 -1.30 1.67
N ILE A 52 -4.79 -0.63 0.78
CA ILE A 52 -4.20 0.27 -0.21
C ILE A 52 -5.06 1.53 -0.28
N GLU A 53 -4.40 2.68 -0.23
CA GLU A 53 -5.00 4.00 -0.39
C GLU A 53 -4.37 4.70 -1.60
N CYS A 54 -5.20 5.32 -2.41
CA CYS A 54 -4.89 5.96 -3.67
C CYS A 54 -5.13 7.47 -3.58
N LYS A 55 -4.15 8.27 -4.02
CA LYS A 55 -4.27 9.73 -4.14
C LYS A 55 -3.93 10.15 -5.56
N ASN A 56 -4.96 10.53 -6.32
CA ASN A 56 -4.81 10.93 -7.72
C ASN A 56 -4.63 12.46 -7.86
N TRP A 57 -3.55 13.00 -7.28
CA TRP A 57 -3.24 14.43 -7.33
C TRP A 57 -2.07 14.69 -8.27
N HIS A 58 -2.27 15.53 -9.28
CA HIS A 58 -1.25 15.86 -10.28
C HIS A 58 -0.46 17.14 -9.95
N SER A 59 -1.08 18.11 -9.27
CA SER A 59 -0.51 19.43 -8.97
C SER A 59 0.06 19.57 -7.56
N GLN A 60 -0.18 18.59 -6.68
CA GLN A 60 0.22 18.63 -5.28
C GLN A 60 0.88 17.32 -4.87
N LYS A 61 1.95 17.43 -4.09
CA LYS A 61 2.62 16.28 -3.48
C LYS A 61 1.82 15.73 -2.31
N VAL A 62 1.77 14.41 -2.17
CA VAL A 62 1.12 13.74 -1.03
C VAL A 62 2.01 13.88 0.21
N GLY A 63 1.48 14.49 1.28
CA GLY A 63 2.23 14.86 2.47
C GLY A 63 1.98 13.97 3.68
N LYS A 64 2.58 14.34 4.82
CA LYS A 64 2.51 13.58 6.09
C LYS A 64 1.08 13.27 6.55
N ASN A 65 0.12 14.17 6.30
CA ASN A 65 -1.25 14.00 6.80
C ASN A 65 -1.89 12.73 6.21
N GLU A 66 -1.70 12.50 4.91
CA GLU A 66 -2.27 11.32 4.25
C GLU A 66 -1.58 10.04 4.70
N PHE A 67 -0.27 10.11 4.98
CA PHE A 67 0.46 9.01 5.61
C PHE A 67 -0.13 8.66 6.99
N VAL A 68 -0.32 9.66 7.85
CA VAL A 68 -0.85 9.46 9.22
C VAL A 68 -2.27 8.91 9.18
N ILE A 69 -3.14 9.48 8.34
CA ILE A 69 -4.53 9.01 8.18
C ILE A 69 -4.54 7.56 7.70
N PHE A 70 -3.73 7.23 6.69
CA PHE A 70 -3.68 5.87 6.17
C PHE A 70 -3.11 4.86 7.16
N ARG A 71 -2.07 5.24 7.92
CA ARG A 71 -1.56 4.41 9.00
C ARG A 71 -2.63 4.14 10.06
N GLN A 72 -3.42 5.14 10.44
CA GLN A 72 -4.51 4.96 11.40
C GLN A 72 -5.54 3.92 10.91
N LYS A 73 -5.85 3.92 9.61
CA LYS A 73 -6.73 2.92 8.98
C LYS A 73 -6.18 1.48 9.13
N LEU A 74 -4.87 1.28 9.02
CA LEU A 74 -4.23 -0.03 9.27
C LEU A 74 -4.39 -0.46 10.73
N LEU A 75 -4.09 0.44 11.68
CA LEU A 75 -4.21 0.18 13.12
C LEU A 75 -5.65 -0.16 13.52
N ASN A 76 -6.64 0.43 12.84
CA ASN A 76 -8.07 0.20 13.05
C ASN A 76 -8.57 -1.16 12.51
N ARG A 77 -7.68 -2.11 12.18
CA ARG A 77 -8.03 -3.49 11.77
C ARG A 77 -7.69 -4.54 12.81
N ALA A 78 -7.56 -4.17 14.08
CA ALA A 78 -7.31 -5.09 15.19
C ALA A 78 -6.12 -6.04 14.94
N GLY A 79 -5.04 -5.52 14.33
CA GLY A 79 -3.83 -6.27 14.00
C GLY A 79 -3.93 -7.19 12.77
N ARG A 80 -5.10 -7.28 12.12
CA ARG A 80 -5.30 -8.07 10.89
C ARG A 80 -4.69 -7.41 9.64
N ALA A 81 -4.43 -6.11 9.69
CA ALA A 81 -3.69 -5.38 8.66
C ALA A 81 -2.47 -4.68 9.26
N ARG A 82 -1.29 -5.06 8.76
CA ARG A 82 0.01 -4.53 9.20
C ARG A 82 0.86 -4.05 8.03
N LEU A 83 0.58 -4.53 6.82
CA LEU A 83 1.17 -4.01 5.60
C LEU A 83 0.13 -3.19 4.84
N GLY A 84 0.51 -1.99 4.42
CA GLY A 84 -0.32 -1.18 3.52
C GLY A 84 0.48 -0.37 2.52
N PHE A 85 -0.20 0.04 1.45
CA PHE A 85 0.39 0.82 0.37
C PHE A 85 -0.34 2.16 0.23
N LEU A 86 0.39 3.27 0.35
CA LEU A 86 -0.11 4.58 -0.02
C LEU A 86 0.42 4.90 -1.42
N VAL A 87 -0.51 5.05 -2.36
CA VAL A 87 -0.25 5.10 -3.79
C VAL A 87 -0.65 6.47 -4.33
N CYS A 88 0.17 7.09 -5.18
CA CYS A 88 -0.22 8.30 -5.89
C CYS A 88 0.29 8.32 -7.34
N THR A 89 -0.38 9.07 -8.21
CA THR A 89 0.09 9.29 -9.59
C THR A 89 1.20 10.33 -9.69
N GLY A 90 1.31 11.20 -8.68
CA GLY A 90 2.34 12.24 -8.57
C GLY A 90 3.57 11.76 -7.79
N THR A 91 4.00 12.58 -6.83
CA THR A 91 5.14 12.30 -5.94
C THR A 91 4.77 12.57 -4.48
N PHE A 92 5.52 11.96 -3.55
CA PHE A 92 5.41 12.26 -2.13
C PHE A 92 6.24 13.49 -1.75
N ALA A 93 5.74 14.25 -0.78
CA ALA A 93 6.51 15.32 -0.15
C ALA A 93 7.50 14.70 0.85
N GLU A 94 8.62 15.37 1.08
CA GLU A 94 9.63 14.95 2.07
C GLU A 94 9.02 14.72 3.46
N THR A 95 7.98 15.50 3.82
CA THR A 95 7.25 15.31 5.08
C THR A 95 6.63 13.91 5.24
N ALA A 96 6.18 13.27 4.16
CA ALA A 96 5.64 11.91 4.20
C ALA A 96 6.77 10.88 4.36
N GLU A 97 7.89 11.08 3.67
CA GLU A 97 9.08 10.22 3.77
C GLU A 97 9.69 10.26 5.19
N LEU A 98 9.83 11.46 5.77
CA LEU A 98 10.31 11.60 7.14
C LEU A 98 9.37 10.97 8.17
N GLU A 99 8.06 11.04 7.94
CA GLU A 99 7.09 10.41 8.84
C GLU A 99 7.13 8.88 8.73
N LYS A 100 7.33 8.34 7.53
CA LYS A 100 7.59 6.92 7.30
C LYS A 100 8.80 6.44 8.13
N LEU A 101 9.91 7.17 8.09
CA LEU A 101 11.11 6.85 8.86
C LEU A 101 10.89 6.89 10.37
N ARG A 102 10.17 7.90 10.88
CA ARG A 102 9.90 8.02 12.32
C ARG A 102 9.09 6.84 12.86
N MET A 103 8.20 6.31 12.05
CA MET A 103 7.26 5.25 12.43
C MET A 103 7.81 3.84 12.16
N SER A 104 9.07 3.69 11.75
CA SER A 104 9.69 2.39 11.43
C SER A 104 9.85 1.44 12.63
N GLN A 105 9.69 1.94 13.86
CA GLN A 105 9.70 1.14 15.09
C GLN A 105 8.40 0.34 15.30
N ASP A 106 7.36 0.61 14.53
CA ASP A 106 6.05 -0.05 14.64
C ASP A 106 6.03 -1.38 13.88
N MET A 107 5.16 -2.28 14.32
CA MET A 107 4.84 -3.52 13.62
C MET A 107 4.00 -3.31 12.35
N THR A 108 3.62 -2.06 12.06
CA THR A 108 2.87 -1.61 10.89
C THR A 108 3.79 -0.94 9.87
N LEU A 109 3.79 -1.43 8.63
CA LEU A 109 4.58 -0.92 7.52
C LEU A 109 3.67 -0.26 6.47
N VAL A 110 3.97 1.01 6.16
CA VAL A 110 3.35 1.73 5.05
C VAL A 110 4.38 1.93 3.94
N VAL A 111 4.13 1.34 2.78
CA VAL A 111 4.95 1.49 1.58
C VAL A 111 4.39 2.62 0.73
N LEU A 112 5.25 3.56 0.35
CA LEU A 112 4.91 4.67 -0.54
C LEU A 112 5.19 4.26 -2.00
N ILE A 113 4.17 4.36 -2.87
CA ILE A 113 4.29 4.09 -4.31
C ILE A 113 3.88 5.34 -5.08
N ASP A 114 4.84 5.99 -5.70
CA ASP A 114 4.60 7.18 -6.52
C ASP A 114 4.34 6.81 -7.99
N GLY A 115 4.22 7.82 -8.86
CA GLY A 115 3.98 7.60 -10.29
C GLY A 115 5.05 6.74 -10.97
N ALA A 116 6.32 6.87 -10.58
CA ALA A 116 7.41 6.06 -11.12
C ALA A 116 7.32 4.61 -10.63
N GLY A 117 6.99 4.40 -9.35
CA GLY A 117 6.72 3.08 -8.79
C GLY A 117 5.53 2.39 -9.48
N LEU A 118 4.46 3.12 -9.74
CA LEU A 118 3.30 2.63 -10.50
C LEU A 118 3.71 2.21 -11.92
N GLN A 119 4.49 3.03 -12.63
CA GLN A 119 4.97 2.70 -13.96
C GLN A 119 5.79 1.40 -13.95
N LYS A 120 6.72 1.24 -12.98
CA LYS A 120 7.52 0.01 -12.81
C LYS A 120 6.62 -1.22 -12.59
N LEU A 121 5.55 -1.09 -11.82
CA LEU A 121 4.57 -2.17 -11.60
C LEU A 121 3.76 -2.50 -12.87
N VAL A 122 3.37 -1.49 -13.65
CA VAL A 122 2.61 -1.70 -14.88
C VAL A 122 3.46 -2.41 -15.93
N GLU A 123 4.71 -1.99 -16.11
CA GLU A 123 5.62 -2.50 -17.14
C GLU A 123 6.23 -3.86 -16.80
N SER A 124 6.29 -4.23 -15.51
CA SER A 124 6.89 -5.49 -15.08
C SER A 124 6.06 -6.72 -15.47
N ARG A 125 6.78 -7.77 -15.89
CA ARG A 125 6.21 -9.12 -16.06
C ARG A 125 5.98 -9.82 -14.72
N ASP A 126 6.78 -9.51 -13.71
CA ASP A 126 6.66 -10.03 -12.34
C ASP A 126 6.41 -8.86 -11.37
N ARG A 127 5.12 -8.55 -11.18
CA ARG A 127 4.66 -7.49 -10.26
C ARG A 127 4.91 -7.86 -8.81
N GLY A 128 4.81 -9.14 -8.47
CA GLY A 128 5.09 -9.65 -7.13
C GLY A 128 6.54 -9.38 -6.73
N ALA A 129 7.50 -9.60 -7.63
CA ALA A 129 8.91 -9.30 -7.37
C ALA A 129 9.14 -7.80 -7.12
N VAL A 130 8.55 -6.94 -7.94
CA VAL A 130 8.68 -5.49 -7.78
C VAL A 130 8.09 -5.02 -6.44
N LEU A 131 6.89 -5.50 -6.07
CA LEU A 131 6.33 -5.17 -4.75
C LEU A 131 7.19 -5.70 -3.60
N ARG A 132 7.73 -6.92 -3.69
CA ARG A 132 8.63 -7.46 -2.66
C ARG A 132 9.88 -6.59 -2.48
N GLU A 133 10.43 -6.08 -3.57
CA GLU A 133 11.58 -5.15 -3.53
C GLU A 133 11.19 -3.85 -2.80
N MET A 134 10.04 -3.26 -3.13
CA MET A 134 9.53 -2.04 -2.48
C MET A 134 9.26 -2.25 -0.99
N VAL A 135 8.63 -3.38 -0.61
CA VAL A 135 8.38 -3.76 0.79
C VAL A 135 9.69 -3.95 1.54
N THR A 136 10.65 -4.67 0.94
CA THR A 136 11.96 -4.92 1.56
C THR A 136 12.72 -3.61 1.76
N GLY A 137 12.69 -2.70 0.77
CA GLY A 137 13.32 -1.39 0.87
C GLY A 137 12.71 -0.55 2.00
N ALA A 138 11.38 -0.54 2.12
CA ALA A 138 10.69 0.20 3.18
C ALA A 138 10.92 -0.37 4.58
N ALA A 139 11.11 -1.69 4.71
CA ALA A 139 11.39 -2.35 5.99
C ALA A 139 12.86 -2.20 6.47
N MET A 140 13.77 -1.75 5.60
CA MET A 140 15.21 -1.61 5.88
C MET A 140 15.65 -0.16 6.06
N THR A 141 14.70 0.79 6.04
CA THR A 141 14.90 2.23 6.30
C THR A 141 14.56 2.60 7.73
#